data_AF-A0A1Y1MYD3-F1
#
_entry.id   AF-A0A1Y1MYD3-F1
#
_cell.length_a   1.000
_cell.length_b   1.000
_cell.length_c   1.000
_cell.angle_alpha   90.00
_cell.angle_beta   90.00
_cell.angle_gamma   90.00
#
_symmetry.space_group_name_H-M   'P 1'
#
loop_
_entity.id
_entity.type
_entity.pdbx_description
1 polymer ?
#
loop_
_entity_poly.entity_id
_entity_poly.type
_entity_poly.pdbx_seq_one_letter_code
_entity_poly.pdbx_strand_id
1 'polypeptide(L)'
;MYRCITKINLYNSAILSKKCEPLTFLTNSRFLQTETNYNIKEQVFDGRPLYLDAQATTPLDPRVLDSMLPYLTSFYGNPHSRTHAYGWESEEAVEKARTQIANIIGADPKEIIFTSGATESNNISIKGVARFYGAKKKHVITTQTVS
;
A
#
# COMPACT_ATOMS: atom_id res chain seq x y z
N MET A 1 2.63 -33.33 21.71
CA MET A 1 1.81 -33.14 22.92
C MET A 1 1.11 -31.79 22.82
N TYR A 2 0.04 -31.69 22.02
CA TYR A 2 -0.91 -30.57 22.10
C TYR A 2 -2.30 -31.16 22.21
N ARG A 3 -2.97 -30.77 23.28
CA ARG A 3 -4.23 -31.28 23.78
C ARG A 3 -5.32 -30.29 23.38
N CYS A 4 -6.33 -30.84 22.72
CA CYS A 4 -7.75 -30.48 22.59
C CYS A 4 -8.33 -29.30 23.40
N ILE A 5 -9.41 -28.70 22.84
CA ILE A 5 -10.58 -27.95 23.41
C ILE A 5 -10.83 -26.68 22.54
N THR A 6 -11.96 -26.38 21.89
CA THR A 6 -13.28 -27.02 21.69
C THR A 6 -13.99 -26.42 20.47
N LYS A 7 -14.95 -27.20 19.93
CA LYS A 7 -15.98 -26.91 18.91
C LYS A 7 -16.73 -25.58 19.07
N ILE A 8 -17.18 -25.02 17.93
CA ILE A 8 -18.59 -24.86 17.48
C ILE A 8 -18.50 -24.05 16.17
N ASN A 9 -18.78 -24.63 15.00
CA ASN A 9 -20.12 -24.50 14.46
C ASN A 9 -20.45 -25.64 13.48
N LEU A 10 -21.62 -26.23 13.73
CA LEU A 10 -22.25 -27.29 12.98
C LEU A 10 -22.85 -26.71 11.70
N TYR A 11 -22.44 -27.21 10.53
CA TYR A 11 -23.34 -27.32 9.39
C TYR A 11 -22.98 -28.55 8.54
N ASN A 12 -23.93 -29.49 8.59
CA ASN A 12 -24.24 -30.56 7.65
C ASN A 12 -23.25 -31.69 7.36
N SER A 13 -23.77 -32.87 7.72
CA SER A 13 -23.38 -34.25 7.49
C SER A 13 -23.35 -34.69 6.03
N ALA A 14 -22.58 -35.76 5.81
CA ALA A 14 -22.40 -36.57 4.58
C ALA A 14 -21.39 -35.95 3.60
N ILE A 15 -20.26 -36.59 3.28
CA ILE A 15 -20.15 -37.94 2.72
C ILE A 15 -18.81 -38.58 3.12
N LEU A 16 -18.91 -39.85 3.52
CA LEU A 16 -17.82 -40.80 3.72
C LEU A 16 -16.95 -40.96 2.46
N SER A 17 -15.63 -41.01 2.68
CA SER A 17 -14.67 -41.90 2.00
C SER A 17 -14.77 -42.04 0.47
N LYS A 18 -13.97 -41.27 -0.28
CA LYS A 18 -13.29 -41.75 -1.50
C LYS A 18 -11.92 -41.09 -1.65
N LYS A 19 -10.88 -41.93 -1.57
CA LYS A 19 -9.53 -41.91 -2.18
C LYS A 19 -8.77 -40.58 -2.36
N CYS A 20 -7.52 -40.57 -1.89
CA CYS A 20 -6.49 -39.62 -2.32
C CYS A 20 -6.28 -39.70 -3.83
N GLU A 21 -6.58 -38.61 -4.53
CA GLU A 21 -6.09 -38.32 -5.88
C GLU A 21 -5.00 -37.23 -5.81
N PRO A 22 -4.03 -37.24 -6.73
CA PRO A 22 -2.88 -36.34 -6.65
C PRO A 22 -3.33 -34.89 -6.77
N LEU A 23 -2.60 -33.99 -6.09
CA LEU A 23 -2.78 -32.53 -6.11
C LEU A 23 -2.67 -31.99 -7.54
N THR A 24 -3.76 -32.07 -8.30
CA THR A 24 -3.99 -31.21 -9.45
C THR A 24 -4.09 -29.80 -8.91
N PHE A 25 -3.13 -28.97 -9.32
CA PHE A 25 -3.12 -27.52 -9.18
C PHE A 25 -4.52 -26.98 -9.48
N LEU A 26 -5.34 -26.81 -8.43
CA LEU A 26 -6.58 -26.07 -8.51
C LEU A 26 -6.14 -24.64 -8.76
N THR A 27 -5.99 -24.28 -10.03
CA THR A 27 -6.06 -22.89 -10.47
C THR A 27 -7.34 -22.36 -9.85
N ASN A 28 -7.18 -21.63 -8.74
CA ASN A 28 -8.27 -21.03 -8.00
C ASN A 28 -8.76 -19.84 -8.83
N SER A 29 -9.31 -20.13 -10.01
CA SER A 29 -9.89 -19.19 -10.95
C SER A 29 -11.18 -18.57 -10.42
N ARG A 30 -11.69 -19.08 -9.27
CA ARG A 30 -12.86 -18.53 -8.57
C ARG A 30 -12.66 -17.13 -8.01
N PHE A 31 -11.43 -16.67 -7.77
CA PHE A 31 -11.23 -15.32 -7.25
C PHE A 31 -11.27 -14.23 -8.33
N LEU A 32 -11.29 -14.60 -9.62
CA LEU A 32 -11.35 -13.65 -10.74
C LEU A 32 -12.74 -13.58 -11.41
N GLN A 33 -13.73 -14.34 -10.95
CA GLN A 33 -15.10 -14.26 -11.45
C GLN A 33 -15.90 -13.19 -10.69
N THR A 34 -15.54 -11.92 -10.87
CA THR A 34 -16.56 -10.88 -10.73
C THR A 34 -17.19 -10.67 -12.08
N GLU A 35 -18.46 -11.04 -12.22
CA GLU A 35 -19.26 -10.73 -13.41
C GLU A 35 -19.52 -9.22 -13.47
N THR A 36 -18.55 -8.49 -14.01
CA THR A 36 -18.67 -7.07 -14.30
C THR A 36 -18.81 -6.92 -15.80
N ASN A 37 -20.06 -6.91 -16.30
CA ASN A 37 -20.32 -6.60 -17.70
C ASN A 37 -19.94 -5.14 -17.96
N TYR A 38 -18.92 -4.89 -18.79
CA TYR A 38 -18.54 -3.55 -19.22
C TYR A 38 -18.73 -3.39 -20.73
N ASN A 39 -19.31 -2.25 -21.12
CA ASN A 39 -19.72 -1.98 -22.50
C ASN A 39 -18.69 -1.10 -23.20
N ILE A 40 -17.99 -1.66 -24.19
CA ILE A 40 -17.16 -0.89 -25.12
C ILE A 40 -17.77 -1.11 -26.51
N LYS A 41 -18.37 -0.06 -27.09
CA LYS A 41 -18.88 -0.04 -28.48
C LYS A 41 -19.63 -1.33 -28.88
N GLU A 42 -20.81 -1.53 -28.31
CA GLU A 42 -21.78 -2.57 -28.68
C GLU A 42 -21.34 -4.04 -28.45
N GLN A 43 -20.19 -4.28 -27.83
CA GLN A 43 -19.73 -5.62 -27.47
C GLN A 43 -19.72 -5.78 -25.94
N VAL A 44 -20.37 -6.86 -25.47
CA VAL A 44 -20.37 -7.26 -24.06
C VAL A 44 -19.20 -8.21 -23.84
N PHE A 45 -18.26 -7.82 -22.98
CA PHE A 45 -17.13 -8.66 -22.59
C PHE A 45 -17.32 -9.14 -21.14
N ASP A 46 -17.09 -10.43 -20.93
CA ASP A 46 -17.09 -11.04 -19.61
C ASP A 46 -15.73 -10.83 -18.92
N GLY A 47 -15.72 -10.27 -17.71
CA GLY A 47 -14.52 -10.14 -16.87
C GLY A 47 -14.24 -8.73 -16.37
N ARG A 48 -13.02 -8.47 -15.89
CA ARG A 48 -12.53 -7.13 -15.54
C ARG A 48 -11.66 -6.57 -16.67
N PRO A 49 -11.72 -5.26 -16.96
CA PRO A 49 -10.85 -4.66 -17.95
C PRO A 49 -9.38 -4.77 -17.51
N LEU A 50 -8.49 -4.87 -18.49
CA LEU A 50 -7.04 -4.82 -18.26
C LEU A 50 -6.67 -3.44 -17.70
N TYR A 51 -5.91 -3.44 -16.61
CA TYR A 51 -5.44 -2.19 -16.00
C TYR A 51 -4.18 -1.69 -16.72
N LEU A 52 -4.34 -0.70 -17.58
CA LEU A 52 -3.27 -0.07 -18.36
C LEU A 52 -3.01 1.39 -17.95
N ASP A 53 -3.46 1.79 -16.76
CA ASP A 53 -3.39 3.17 -16.26
C ASP A 53 -2.43 3.30 -15.05
N ALA A 54 -1.29 2.62 -15.12
CA ALA A 54 -0.29 2.61 -14.04
C ALA A 54 0.36 3.99 -13.78
N GLN A 55 0.21 4.94 -14.70
CA GLN A 55 0.70 6.32 -14.54
C GLN A 55 -0.19 7.13 -13.60
N ALA A 56 -1.50 6.84 -13.52
CA ALA A 56 -2.39 7.49 -12.58
C ALA A 56 -2.19 6.96 -11.15
N THR A 57 -2.17 5.64 -10.99
CA THR A 57 -1.84 4.98 -9.72
C THR A 57 -1.42 3.54 -9.97
N THR A 58 -0.68 2.95 -9.04
CA THR A 58 -0.22 1.56 -9.16
C THR A 58 -0.99 0.65 -8.20
N PRO A 59 -1.31 -0.60 -8.59
CA PRO A 59 -1.82 -1.57 -7.64
C PRO A 59 -0.79 -1.82 -6.54
N LEU A 60 -1.26 -2.01 -5.32
CA LEU A 60 -0.41 -2.21 -4.15
C LEU A 60 0.25 -3.60 -4.20
N ASP A 61 1.57 -3.65 -4.06
CA ASP A 61 2.33 -4.90 -4.04
C ASP A 61 1.97 -5.72 -2.78
N PRO A 62 1.64 -7.03 -2.89
CA PRO A 62 1.29 -7.86 -1.73
C PRO A 62 2.29 -7.81 -0.57
N ARG A 63 3.59 -7.61 -0.86
CA ARG A 63 4.65 -7.48 0.15
C ARG A 63 4.54 -6.19 0.94
N VAL A 64 4.10 -5.12 0.29
CA VAL A 64 3.80 -3.84 0.94
C VAL A 64 2.58 -3.99 1.84
N LEU A 65 1.55 -4.70 1.39
CA LEU A 65 0.35 -4.94 2.20
C LEU A 65 0.72 -5.69 3.49
N ASP A 66 1.45 -6.80 3.35
CA ASP A 66 1.89 -7.62 4.47
C ASP A 66 2.74 -6.82 5.48
N SER A 67 3.60 -5.93 4.98
CA SER A 67 4.40 -5.04 5.82
C SER A 67 3.57 -3.98 6.54
N MET A 68 2.46 -3.53 5.95
CA MET A 68 1.60 -2.49 6.52
C MET A 68 0.58 -3.04 7.53
N LEU A 69 0.10 -4.27 7.34
CA LEU A 69 -0.95 -4.88 8.18
C LEU A 69 -0.67 -4.81 9.69
N PRO A 70 0.55 -5.09 10.20
CA PRO A 70 0.84 -5.01 11.63
C PRO A 70 0.57 -3.64 12.25
N TYR A 71 0.82 -2.55 11.52
CA TYR A 71 0.59 -1.17 11.98
C TYR A 71 -0.89 -0.77 11.95
N LEU A 72 -1.69 -1.47 11.15
CA LEU A 72 -3.14 -1.28 11.08
C LEU A 72 -3.88 -2.08 12.16
N THR A 73 -3.31 -3.19 12.65
CA THR A 73 -3.99 -4.08 13.61
C THR A 73 -3.44 -3.98 15.03
N SER A 74 -2.11 -3.96 15.19
CA SER A 74 -1.45 -4.20 16.48
C SER A 74 -0.57 -3.04 16.93
N PHE A 75 0.13 -2.39 16.01
CA PHE A 75 1.05 -1.27 16.28
C PHE A 75 0.47 0.06 15.82
N TYR A 76 -0.71 0.41 16.35
CA TYR A 76 -1.46 1.62 15.98
C TYR A 76 -1.07 2.86 16.81
N GLY A 77 0.05 2.80 17.54
CA GLY A 77 0.51 3.89 18.40
C GLY A 77 0.88 5.14 17.59
N ASN A 78 0.69 6.32 18.18
CA ASN A 78 1.12 7.57 17.56
C ASN A 78 2.65 7.70 17.72
N PRO A 79 3.43 7.80 16.62
CA PRO A 79 4.90 7.88 16.67
C PRO A 79 5.43 9.12 17.42
N HIS A 80 4.61 10.14 17.67
CA HIS A 80 5.01 11.31 18.47
C HIS A 80 4.85 11.10 19.98
N SER A 81 4.31 9.96 20.38
CA SER A 81 4.08 9.65 21.79
C SER A 81 5.33 9.03 22.42
N ARG A 82 6.08 9.81 23.19
CA ARG A 82 7.33 9.37 23.81
C ARG A 82 7.17 8.62 25.13
N THR A 83 5.94 8.44 25.61
CA THR A 83 5.64 8.00 26.99
C THR A 83 5.33 6.52 27.14
N HIS A 84 5.09 5.79 26.05
CA HIS A 84 4.59 4.42 26.10
C HIS A 84 5.11 3.56 24.95
N ALA A 85 5.15 2.24 25.17
CA ALA A 85 5.76 1.27 24.25
C ALA A 85 5.18 1.34 22.83
N TYR A 86 3.86 1.46 22.67
CA TYR A 86 3.23 1.58 21.34
C TYR A 86 3.71 2.81 20.56
N GLY A 87 4.09 3.90 21.23
CA GLY A 87 4.65 5.07 20.57
C GLY A 87 6.08 4.83 20.09
N TRP A 88 6.91 4.16 20.90
CA TRP A 88 8.29 3.82 20.55
C TRP A 88 8.37 2.83 19.38
N GLU A 89 7.51 1.81 19.37
CA GLU A 89 7.43 0.84 18.26
C GLU A 89 7.04 1.52 16.94
N SER A 90 6.06 2.44 16.98
CA SER A 90 5.68 3.24 15.82
C SER A 90 6.76 4.23 15.38
N GLU A 91 7.48 4.86 16.32
CA GLU A 91 8.61 5.75 16.02
C GLU A 91 9.73 5.00 15.30
N GLU A 92 10.11 3.81 15.80
CA GLU A 92 11.13 2.96 15.17
C GLU A 92 10.73 2.56 13.74
N ALA A 93 9.46 2.22 13.51
CA ALA A 93 8.96 1.88 12.18
C ALA A 93 9.06 3.05 11.18
N VAL A 94 8.74 4.27 11.62
CA VAL A 94 8.85 5.49 10.81
C VAL A 94 10.31 5.78 10.45
N GLU A 95 11.23 5.66 11.42
CA GLU A 95 12.66 5.90 11.18
C GLU A 95 13.29 4.82 10.29
N LYS A 96 12.84 3.56 10.41
CA LYS A 96 13.21 2.50 9.48
C LYS A 96 12.75 2.81 8.06
N ALA A 97 11.51 3.25 7.88
CA ALA A 97 11.00 3.64 6.57
C ALA A 97 11.77 4.83 5.97
N ARG A 98 12.12 5.82 6.80
CA ARG A 98 12.95 6.97 6.41
C ARG A 98 14.31 6.53 5.88
N THR A 99 14.95 5.61 6.59
CA THR A 99 16.25 5.04 6.20
C THR A 99 16.16 4.25 4.90
N GLN A 100 15.09 3.49 4.68
CA GLN A 100 14.87 2.76 3.43
C GLN A 100 14.76 3.70 2.22
N ILE A 101 14.01 4.80 2.36
CA ILE A 101 13.87 5.81 1.30
C ILE A 101 15.20 6.51 1.04
N ALA A 102 15.90 6.93 2.10
CA ALA A 102 17.21 7.57 2.02
C ALA A 102 18.23 6.71 1.25
N ASN A 103 18.26 5.39 1.53
CA ASN A 103 19.15 4.45 0.84
C ASN A 103 18.86 4.31 -0.65
N ILE A 104 17.58 4.41 -1.07
CA ILE A 104 17.20 4.30 -2.48
C ILE A 104 17.68 5.53 -3.27
N ILE A 105 17.60 6.72 -2.68
CA ILE A 105 17.95 7.98 -3.35
C ILE A 105 19.38 8.45 -3.06
N GLY A 106 20.10 7.80 -2.13
CA GLY A 106 21.45 8.18 -1.72
C GLY A 106 21.52 9.45 -0.86
N ALA A 107 20.50 9.74 -0.06
CA ALA A 107 20.43 10.91 0.82
C ALA A 107 20.68 10.55 2.29
N ASP A 108 20.89 11.55 3.16
CA ASP A 108 20.88 11.32 4.61
C ASP A 108 19.42 11.17 5.09
N PRO A 109 19.10 10.23 6.00
CA PRO A 109 17.75 10.08 6.52
C PRO A 109 17.17 11.40 7.07
N LYS A 110 17.98 12.28 7.66
CA LYS A 110 17.51 13.57 8.21
C LYS A 110 17.01 14.55 7.14
N GLU A 111 17.36 14.35 5.87
CA GLU A 111 16.91 15.17 4.75
C GLU A 111 15.53 14.74 4.23
N ILE A 112 15.07 13.54 4.59
CA ILE A 112 13.79 12.99 4.15
C ILE A 112 12.66 13.54 5.00
N ILE A 113 11.72 14.24 4.36
CA ILE A 113 10.48 14.72 4.99
C ILE A 113 9.29 13.99 4.38
N PHE A 114 8.47 13.37 5.23
CA PHE A 114 7.24 12.73 4.80
C PHE A 114 6.15 13.78 4.52
N THR A 115 5.49 13.63 3.38
CA THR A 115 4.35 14.46 2.94
C THR A 115 3.24 13.54 2.45
N SER A 116 2.02 14.07 2.32
CA SER A 116 0.86 13.33 1.80
C SER A 116 1.00 12.88 0.33
N GLY A 117 1.87 13.52 -0.45
CA GLY A 117 2.17 13.11 -1.82
C GLY A 117 2.97 14.16 -2.59
N ALA A 118 3.32 13.85 -3.84
CA ALA A 118 4.19 14.69 -4.67
C ALA A 118 3.66 16.13 -4.85
N THR A 119 2.33 16.31 -4.94
CA THR A 119 1.71 17.64 -5.05
C THR A 119 2.01 18.52 -3.84
N GLU A 120 2.01 17.95 -2.63
CA GLU A 120 2.38 18.67 -1.42
C GLU A 120 3.89 18.98 -1.39
N SER A 121 4.72 17.99 -1.70
CA SER A 121 6.19 18.17 -1.73
C SER A 121 6.61 19.27 -2.72
N ASN A 122 5.98 19.31 -3.90
CA ASN A 122 6.22 20.36 -4.91
C ASN A 122 5.81 21.74 -4.39
N ASN A 123 4.66 21.84 -3.71
CA ASN A 123 4.21 23.08 -3.11
C ASN A 123 5.17 23.58 -2.04
N ILE A 124 5.62 22.70 -1.13
CA ILE A 124 6.58 23.03 -0.08
C ILE A 124 7.89 23.51 -0.68
N SER A 125 8.42 22.80 -1.67
CA SER A 125 9.70 23.13 -2.31
C SER A 125 9.66 24.49 -3.01
N ILE A 126 8.66 24.73 -3.86
CA ILE A 126 8.56 25.97 -4.65
C ILE A 126 8.20 27.15 -3.74
N LYS A 127 7.11 27.03 -2.96
CA LYS A 127 6.63 28.15 -2.12
C LYS A 127 7.58 28.41 -0.96
N GLY A 128 8.20 27.36 -0.39
CA GLY A 128 9.17 27.48 0.69
C GLY A 128 10.40 28.27 0.27
N VAL A 129 11.04 27.86 -0.84
CA VAL A 129 12.23 28.54 -1.38
C VAL A 129 11.88 29.96 -1.83
N ALA A 130 10.76 30.16 -2.53
CA ALA A 130 10.34 31.49 -2.99
C ALA A 130 10.06 32.46 -1.83
N ARG A 131 9.45 32.00 -0.74
CA ARG A 131 9.20 32.83 0.45
C ARG A 131 10.48 33.12 1.22
N PHE A 132 11.36 32.15 1.37
CA PHE A 132 12.62 32.30 2.09
C PHE A 132 13.57 33.29 1.40
N TYR A 133 13.72 33.18 0.08
CA TYR A 133 14.62 34.06 -0.70
C TYR A 133 13.93 35.30 -1.30
N GLY A 134 12.62 35.47 -1.11
CA GLY A 134 11.81 36.50 -1.79
C GLY A 134 12.27 37.94 -1.61
N ALA A 135 13.00 38.24 -0.53
CA ALA A 135 13.63 39.54 -0.31
C ALA A 135 14.82 39.81 -1.24
N LYS A 136 15.57 38.77 -1.66
CA LYS A 136 16.80 38.88 -2.46
C LYS A 136 16.64 38.41 -3.91
N LYS A 137 15.81 37.38 -4.14
CA LYS A 137 15.61 36.75 -5.46
C LYS A 137 14.11 36.53 -5.70
N LYS A 138 13.60 37.01 -6.84
CA LYS A 138 12.16 36.95 -7.20
C LYS A 138 11.88 36.21 -8.51
N HIS A 139 12.90 35.63 -9.13
CA HIS A 139 12.76 34.94 -10.41
C HIS A 139 12.76 33.43 -10.21
N VAL A 140 11.74 32.74 -10.75
CA VAL A 140 11.58 31.28 -10.73
C VAL A 140 11.47 30.82 -12.19
N ILE A 141 12.25 29.80 -12.55
CA ILE A 141 12.24 29.21 -13.90
C ILE A 141 11.53 27.87 -13.82
N THR A 142 10.56 27.64 -14.71
CA THR A 142 9.87 26.36 -14.87
C THR A 142 9.60 26.12 -16.35
N THR A 143 9.35 24.85 -16.71
CA THR A 143 8.97 24.45 -18.07
C THR A 143 7.45 24.46 -18.24
N GLN A 144 7.02 24.85 -19.44
CA GLN A 144 5.62 24.69 -19.83
C GLN A 144 5.34 23.21 -20.10
N THR A 145 4.27 22.69 -19.51
CA THR A 145 3.75 21.36 -19.81
C THR A 145 2.40 21.53 -20.48
N VAL A 146 2.15 20.77 -21.55
CA VAL A 146 0.87 20.76 -22.26
C VAL A 146 0.11 19.53 -21.77
N SER A 147 -1.05 19.75 -21.17
CA SER A 147 -1.99 18.72 -20.73
C SER A 147 -2.95 18.34 -21.86
#